data_AF-A0A6A5SK08-F1
#
_entry.id   AF-A0A6A5SK08-F1
#
_cell.length_a   1.000
_cell.length_b   1.000
_cell.length_c   1.000
_cell.angle_alpha   90.00
_cell.angle_beta   90.00
_cell.angle_gamma   90.00
#
_symmetry.space_group_name_H-M   'P 1'
#
loop_
_entity.id
_entity.type
_entity.pdbx_description
1 polymer ?
#
loop_
_entity_poly.entity_id
_entity_poly.type
_entity_poly.pdbx_seq_one_letter_code
_entity_poly.pdbx_strand_id
1 'polypeptide(L)'
;MLEYLIALVADSHLHYGPMADSEAIYDIFSRGLDIVRLVEQYKPSEVYGLCISTANLMNWPRHRKVLATHSNECHGICLAFRSANEGNADSDTASSYCDGLSTVLDNAILLMFIPRKDLLLPIFPPSLQKIGRAADEFKHHMQRKANKGLEFSRRSPKCRNGPARKPGRRRRRRRRRRRRRRRRRLGIWSVVSAAHSMLRRASELQTVVNLFLLLLFLTFSFFCRLETLRLFPSILSIPKYKSSEPKRLIVGDCSILIPANASTSPNIIGSDGPQNCLGEMFSQVEFVAVSAHVVHHHRLRIVREGGESEVQASERTMRVTNNWDMQLLLRMQDADRV
;
A
#
# COMPACT_ATOMS: atom_id res chain seq x y z
N MET A 1 -13.25 -17.03 22.97
CA MET A 1 -13.03 -16.76 24.40
C MET A 1 -12.12 -15.55 24.52
N LEU A 2 -12.54 -14.57 25.32
CA LEU A 2 -11.91 -13.27 25.56
C LEU A 2 -10.58 -13.42 26.33
N GLU A 3 -9.46 -13.73 25.67
CA GLU A 3 -8.20 -13.98 26.41
C GLU A 3 -7.14 -12.88 26.35
N TYR A 4 -7.31 -11.76 25.63
CA TYR A 4 -6.23 -10.77 25.52
C TYR A 4 -6.67 -9.31 25.63
N LEU A 5 -7.51 -8.99 26.63
CA LEU A 5 -7.69 -7.60 27.05
C LEU A 5 -6.80 -7.32 28.27
N ILE A 6 -5.47 -7.31 28.06
CA ILE A 6 -4.53 -6.90 29.10
C ILE A 6 -4.67 -5.37 29.26
N ALA A 7 -5.31 -4.95 30.35
CA ALA A 7 -5.32 -3.55 30.76
C ALA A 7 -4.05 -3.27 31.57
N LEU A 8 -3.13 -2.49 31.01
CA LEU A 8 -1.96 -2.00 31.73
C LEU A 8 -2.32 -0.62 32.29
N VAL A 9 -2.27 -0.49 33.62
CA VAL A 9 -2.39 0.81 34.29
C VAL A 9 -1.00 1.40 34.35
N ALA A 10 -0.74 2.46 33.58
CA ALA A 10 0.50 3.22 33.65
C ALA A 10 0.16 4.67 34.04
N ASP A 11 0.72 5.12 35.17
CA ASP A 11 0.72 6.49 35.70
C ASP A 11 -0.42 7.42 35.24
N SER A 12 -1.62 7.22 35.79
CA SER A 12 -2.85 8.04 35.62
C SER A 12 -3.66 7.87 34.33
N HIS A 13 -3.25 7.03 33.37
CA HIS A 13 -4.03 6.68 32.18
C HIS A 13 -4.24 5.16 32.04
N LEU A 14 -5.48 4.75 31.76
CA LEU A 14 -5.82 3.34 31.54
C LEU A 14 -5.50 2.96 30.09
N HIS A 15 -4.54 2.06 29.88
CA HIS A 15 -4.16 1.60 28.54
C HIS A 15 -4.69 0.19 28.31
N TYR A 16 -5.62 0.04 27.35
CA TYR A 16 -5.99 -1.26 26.83
C TYR A 16 -4.97 -1.69 25.79
N GLY A 17 -4.40 -2.88 25.99
CA GLY A 17 -3.47 -3.52 25.08
C GLY A 17 -4.03 -3.73 23.66
N PRO A 18 -3.23 -4.34 22.76
CA PRO A 18 -3.61 -4.52 21.37
C PRO A 18 -4.94 -5.27 21.23
N MET A 19 -5.94 -4.62 20.63
CA MET A 19 -7.25 -5.24 20.38
C MET A 19 -7.23 -5.96 19.03
N ALA A 20 -7.62 -7.23 19.02
CA ALA A 20 -7.65 -8.09 17.84
C ALA A 20 -9.06 -8.43 17.34
N ASP A 21 -10.12 -8.05 18.07
CA ASP A 21 -11.50 -8.30 17.67
C ASP A 21 -11.92 -7.38 16.52
N SER A 22 -12.34 -7.95 15.40
CA SER A 22 -12.63 -7.20 14.17
C SER A 22 -13.82 -6.25 14.30
N GLU A 23 -14.88 -6.66 15.03
CA GLU A 23 -16.06 -5.83 15.23
C GLU A 23 -15.73 -4.64 16.14
N ALA A 24 -14.96 -4.89 17.21
CA ALA A 24 -14.50 -3.83 18.10
C ALA A 24 -13.58 -2.83 17.36
N ILE A 25 -12.66 -3.34 16.52
CA ILE A 25 -11.77 -2.52 15.69
C ILE A 25 -12.61 -1.64 14.73
N TYR A 26 -13.55 -2.24 14.01
CA TYR A 26 -14.41 -1.53 13.06
C TYR A 26 -15.25 -0.45 13.76
N ASP A 27 -15.85 -0.77 14.89
CA ASP A 27 -16.63 0.19 15.69
C ASP A 27 -15.75 1.35 16.21
N ILE A 28 -14.51 1.09 16.63
CA ILE A 28 -13.56 2.14 17.04
C ILE A 28 -13.19 3.05 15.87
N PHE A 29 -12.83 2.49 14.71
CA PHE A 29 -12.36 3.28 13.56
C PHE A 29 -13.48 4.06 12.87
N SER A 30 -14.69 3.51 12.82
CA SER A 30 -15.88 4.19 12.27
C SER A 30 -16.33 5.37 13.14
N ARG A 31 -16.06 5.35 14.45
CA ARG A 31 -16.45 6.40 15.41
C ARG A 31 -15.63 7.69 15.37
N GLY A 32 -14.61 7.77 14.51
CA GLY A 32 -13.97 8.99 14.02
C GLY A 32 -13.65 10.13 15.01
N LEU A 33 -14.67 10.86 15.45
CA LEU A 33 -14.59 12.04 16.33
C LEU A 33 -14.69 11.70 17.82
N ASP A 34 -15.32 10.58 18.18
CA ASP A 34 -15.52 10.17 19.57
C ASP A 34 -14.27 9.50 20.17
N ILE A 35 -13.51 8.83 19.30
CA ILE A 35 -12.29 8.11 19.64
C ILE A 35 -11.19 8.63 18.71
N VAL A 36 -10.48 9.64 19.21
CA VAL A 36 -9.50 10.40 18.43
C VAL A 36 -8.14 9.74 18.45
N ARG A 37 -7.29 10.08 17.48
CA ARG A 37 -5.89 9.68 17.53
C ARG A 37 -5.19 10.45 18.65
N LEU A 38 -4.34 9.77 19.41
CA LEU A 38 -3.53 10.40 20.45
C LEU A 38 -2.37 11.19 19.81
N VAL A 39 -2.66 12.40 19.31
CA VAL A 39 -1.74 13.23 18.52
C VAL A 39 -0.37 13.41 19.20
N GLU A 40 -0.34 13.45 20.54
CA GLU A 40 0.90 13.60 21.31
C GLU A 40 1.92 12.50 21.04
N GLN A 41 1.47 11.25 20.87
CA GLN A 41 2.36 10.13 20.52
C GLN A 41 2.89 10.21 19.09
N TYR A 42 2.24 10.98 18.22
CA TYR A 42 2.65 11.20 16.84
C TYR A 42 3.41 12.50 16.63
N LYS A 43 3.55 13.38 17.64
CA LYS A 43 4.42 14.58 17.56
C LYS A 43 5.83 14.24 17.07
N PRO A 44 6.47 13.14 17.52
CA PRO A 44 7.70 12.64 16.92
C PRO A 44 7.67 12.59 15.37
N SER A 45 6.57 12.09 14.78
CA SER A 45 6.44 11.94 13.31
C SER A 45 6.39 13.25 12.51
N GLU A 46 6.44 14.41 13.17
CA GLU A 46 6.55 15.74 12.54
C GLU A 46 7.98 16.09 12.08
N VAL A 47 8.76 15.09 11.66
CA VAL A 47 10.14 15.27 11.14
C VAL A 47 10.21 16.37 10.05
N TYR A 48 9.13 16.52 9.28
CA TYR A 48 9.00 17.54 8.22
C TYR A 48 7.94 18.62 8.52
N GLY A 49 7.39 18.64 9.74
CA GLY A 49 6.26 19.48 10.16
C GLY A 49 4.93 18.71 10.25
N LEU A 50 3.84 19.45 10.51
CA LEU A 50 2.48 18.92 10.63
C LEU A 50 2.12 17.97 9.47
N CYS A 51 1.72 16.75 9.82
CA CYS A 51 1.43 15.68 8.86
C CYS A 51 0.01 15.10 9.08
N ILE A 52 -0.41 14.17 8.22
CA ILE A 52 -1.74 13.54 8.36
C ILE A 52 -1.89 12.75 9.68
N SER A 53 -0.77 12.36 10.30
CA SER A 53 -0.74 11.69 11.59
C SER A 53 -1.00 12.64 12.75
N THR A 54 -0.60 13.92 12.64
CA THR A 54 -0.72 14.92 13.71
C THR A 54 -1.73 16.05 13.45
N ALA A 55 -2.30 16.12 12.25
CA ALA A 55 -3.33 17.10 11.93
C ALA A 55 -4.55 16.94 12.85
N ASN A 56 -4.99 18.05 13.45
CA ASN A 56 -6.22 18.11 14.25
C ASN A 56 -7.47 17.82 13.38
N LEU A 57 -8.60 17.56 14.03
CA LEU A 57 -9.86 17.21 13.36
C LEU A 57 -10.32 18.21 12.28
N MET A 58 -10.05 19.51 12.48
CA MET A 58 -10.42 20.57 11.53
C MET A 58 -9.55 20.56 10.27
N ASN A 59 -8.24 20.36 10.44
CA ASN A 59 -7.28 20.39 9.34
C ASN A 59 -7.15 19.04 8.64
N TRP A 60 -7.44 17.95 9.33
CA TRP A 60 -7.24 16.59 8.85
C TRP A 60 -7.92 16.28 7.50
N PRO A 61 -9.19 16.68 7.23
CA PRO A 61 -9.81 16.47 5.93
C PRO A 61 -9.07 17.17 4.78
N ARG A 62 -8.53 18.37 5.04
CA ARG A 62 -7.74 19.14 4.06
C ARG A 62 -6.42 18.44 3.76
N HIS A 63 -5.71 18.01 4.81
CA HIS A 63 -4.45 17.26 4.66
C HIS A 63 -4.69 15.93 3.92
N ARG A 64 -5.72 15.16 4.30
CA ARG A 64 -6.06 13.91 3.62
C ARG A 64 -6.43 14.13 2.16
N LYS A 65 -7.22 15.14 1.83
CA LYS A 65 -7.62 15.40 0.44
C LYS A 65 -6.43 15.68 -0.47
N VAL A 66 -5.45 16.47 -0.01
CA VAL A 66 -4.23 16.80 -0.79
C VAL A 66 -3.35 15.57 -1.00
N LEU A 67 -3.26 14.68 -0.01
CA LEU A 67 -2.49 13.45 -0.15
C LEU A 67 -3.26 12.41 -0.99
N ALA A 68 -4.58 12.34 -0.83
CA ALA A 68 -5.45 11.38 -1.52
C ALA A 68 -5.49 11.61 -3.03
N THR A 69 -5.24 12.81 -3.55
CA THR A 69 -5.15 13.02 -5.00
C THR A 69 -3.95 12.30 -5.60
N HIS A 70 -2.85 12.18 -4.87
CA HIS A 70 -1.70 11.39 -5.31
C HIS A 70 -2.01 9.91 -5.22
N SER A 71 -2.80 9.52 -4.21
CA SER A 71 -3.09 8.13 -3.96
C SER A 71 -4.23 7.55 -4.84
N ASN A 72 -5.39 8.17 -4.86
CA ASN A 72 -6.58 7.56 -5.47
C ASN A 72 -6.65 7.72 -6.99
N GLU A 73 -5.80 8.55 -7.59
CA GLU A 73 -5.80 8.72 -9.05
C GLU A 73 -4.96 7.62 -9.72
N CYS A 74 -5.41 7.10 -10.88
CA CYS A 74 -4.63 6.19 -11.74
C CYS A 74 -3.20 6.68 -12.00
N HIS A 75 -2.95 7.99 -11.82
CA HIS A 75 -1.65 8.65 -11.90
C HIS A 75 -0.60 8.04 -10.97
N GLY A 76 -0.95 7.68 -9.74
CA GLY A 76 0.02 7.10 -8.82
C GLY A 76 0.45 5.70 -9.22
N ILE A 77 -0.50 4.89 -9.71
CA ILE A 77 -0.23 3.59 -10.34
C ILE A 77 0.65 3.78 -11.58
N CYS A 78 0.32 4.74 -12.45
CA CYS A 78 1.13 5.05 -13.63
C CYS A 78 2.53 5.56 -13.27
N LEU A 79 2.72 6.33 -12.20
CA LEU A 79 4.04 6.80 -11.75
C LEU A 79 4.88 5.65 -11.19
N ALA A 80 4.28 4.74 -10.40
CA ALA A 80 4.96 3.54 -9.90
C ALA A 80 5.40 2.63 -11.06
N PHE A 81 4.50 2.34 -12.01
CA PHE A 81 4.84 1.56 -13.20
C PHE A 81 5.84 2.26 -14.12
N ARG A 82 5.74 3.58 -14.32
CA ARG A 82 6.65 4.31 -15.22
C ARG A 82 8.04 4.49 -14.61
N SER A 83 8.15 4.66 -13.29
CA SER A 83 9.44 4.61 -12.60
C SER A 83 10.11 3.25 -12.70
N ALA A 84 9.34 2.16 -12.76
CA ALA A 84 9.86 0.80 -12.97
C ALA A 84 10.21 0.51 -14.45
N ASN A 85 9.54 1.18 -15.40
CA ASN A 85 9.69 0.94 -16.84
C ASN A 85 10.62 1.95 -17.54
N GLU A 86 10.91 3.10 -16.91
CA GLU A 86 12.00 3.99 -17.29
C GLU A 86 13.33 3.35 -16.85
N GLY A 87 13.74 2.28 -17.56
CA GLY A 87 15.08 1.68 -17.47
C GLY A 87 16.21 2.59 -18.00
N ASN A 88 16.05 3.92 -17.82
CA ASN A 88 16.98 4.98 -18.17
C ASN A 88 16.93 6.17 -17.19
N ALA A 89 16.18 6.07 -16.08
CA ALA A 89 16.46 6.90 -14.91
C ALA A 89 17.67 6.29 -14.21
N ASP A 90 18.77 7.05 -14.08
CA ASP A 90 20.01 6.62 -13.44
C ASP A 90 19.71 5.69 -12.27
N SER A 91 20.21 4.45 -12.32
CA SER A 91 20.15 3.50 -11.21
C SER A 91 20.56 4.15 -9.88
N ASP A 92 21.47 5.12 -9.97
CA ASP A 92 21.94 5.95 -8.86
C ASP A 92 20.84 6.80 -8.21
N THR A 93 19.86 7.30 -8.95
CA THR A 93 18.78 8.15 -8.38
C THR A 93 17.72 7.32 -7.66
N ALA A 94 17.42 6.11 -8.15
CA ALA A 94 16.50 5.18 -7.50
C ALA A 94 17.15 4.55 -6.25
N SER A 95 18.41 4.15 -6.35
CA SER A 95 19.22 3.71 -5.19
C SER A 95 19.29 4.82 -4.14
N SER A 96 19.67 6.04 -4.51
CA SER A 96 19.77 7.18 -3.60
C SER A 96 18.47 7.49 -2.86
N TYR A 97 17.31 7.32 -3.51
CA TYR A 97 16.01 7.47 -2.84
C TYR A 97 15.75 6.38 -1.79
N CYS A 98 15.95 5.12 -2.16
CA CYS A 98 15.77 3.98 -1.25
C CYS A 98 16.76 4.04 -0.09
N ASP A 99 18.02 4.38 -0.37
CA ASP A 99 19.10 4.52 0.61
C ASP A 99 18.82 5.69 1.58
N GLY A 100 18.38 6.83 1.05
CA GLY A 100 17.96 7.97 1.85
C GLY A 100 16.72 7.67 2.71
N LEU A 101 15.74 6.96 2.15
CA LEU A 101 14.55 6.52 2.89
C LEU A 101 14.91 5.54 4.01
N SER A 102 15.73 4.53 3.73
CA SER A 102 16.17 3.57 4.74
C SER A 102 16.92 4.30 5.85
N THR A 103 17.88 5.16 5.51
CA THR A 103 18.62 5.96 6.50
C THR A 103 17.69 6.79 7.39
N VAL A 104 16.65 7.41 6.82
CA VAL A 104 15.65 8.18 7.57
C VAL A 104 14.80 7.29 8.46
N LEU A 105 14.40 6.10 8.00
CA LEU A 105 13.59 5.15 8.77
C LEU A 105 14.40 4.52 9.92
N ASP A 106 15.65 4.13 9.68
CA ASP A 106 16.56 3.53 10.65
C ASP A 106 16.90 4.51 11.78
N ASN A 107 16.95 5.80 11.44
CA ASN A 107 17.25 6.88 12.38
C ASN A 107 16.01 7.71 12.71
N ALA A 108 14.80 7.18 12.48
CA ALA A 108 13.57 7.93 12.66
C ALA A 108 13.44 8.42 14.10
N ILE A 109 13.67 7.56 15.09
CA ILE A 109 13.60 7.92 16.52
C ILE A 109 14.56 9.09 16.82
N LEU A 110 15.79 9.06 16.30
CA LEU A 110 16.74 10.15 16.47
C LEU A 110 16.25 11.45 15.81
N LEU A 111 15.74 11.38 14.57
CA LEU A 111 15.17 12.51 13.84
C LEU A 111 13.89 13.08 14.46
N MET A 112 13.21 12.30 15.29
CA MET A 112 12.05 12.72 16.07
C MET A 112 12.46 13.57 17.29
N PHE A 113 13.60 13.28 17.92
CA PHE A 113 14.11 14.04 19.08
C PHE A 113 14.98 15.23 18.68
N ILE A 114 15.79 15.08 17.62
CA ILE A 114 16.72 16.10 17.17
C ILE A 114 16.36 16.50 15.73
N PRO A 115 15.91 17.75 15.51
CA PRO A 115 15.60 18.23 14.18
C PRO A 115 16.79 18.06 13.23
N ARG A 116 16.53 17.63 11.98
CA ARG A 116 17.60 17.42 10.98
C ARG A 116 18.48 18.64 10.74
N LYS A 117 17.94 19.86 10.93
CA LYS A 117 18.69 21.12 10.79
C LYS A 117 19.75 21.26 11.87
N ASP A 118 19.45 20.75 13.07
CA ASP A 118 20.33 20.83 14.22
C ASP A 118 21.44 19.78 14.10
N LEU A 119 21.12 18.59 13.57
CA LEU A 119 22.12 17.56 13.23
C LEU A 119 23.17 18.03 12.21
N LEU A 120 22.92 19.12 11.47
CA LEU A 120 23.88 19.70 10.54
C LEU A 120 24.82 20.73 11.20
N LEU A 121 24.61 21.05 12.48
CA LEU A 121 25.46 21.97 13.21
C LEU A 121 26.84 21.36 13.50
N PRO A 122 27.91 22.17 13.56
CA PRO A 122 29.28 21.70 13.78
C PRO A 122 29.53 21.06 15.16
N ILE A 123 28.55 21.12 16.06
CA ILE A 123 28.58 20.50 17.40
C ILE A 123 28.42 18.97 17.30
N PHE A 124 27.75 18.46 16.27
CA PHE A 124 27.46 17.04 16.13
C PHE A 124 28.56 16.29 15.35
N PRO A 125 28.86 15.03 15.72
CA PRO A 125 29.85 14.20 15.04
C PRO A 125 29.47 13.91 13.57
N PRO A 126 30.44 13.58 12.71
CA PRO A 126 30.21 13.34 11.28
C PRO A 126 29.14 12.27 10.96
N SER A 127 29.00 11.27 11.82
CA SER A 127 27.98 10.22 11.70
C SER A 127 26.54 10.77 11.82
N LEU A 128 26.30 11.65 12.79
CA LEU A 128 25.01 12.31 13.00
C LEU A 128 24.71 13.33 11.89
N GLN A 129 25.73 14.06 11.43
CA GLN A 129 25.58 14.96 10.29
C GLN A 129 25.23 14.21 9.00
N LYS A 130 25.72 12.97 8.81
CA LYS A 130 25.34 12.12 7.66
C LYS A 130 23.84 11.83 7.67
N ILE A 131 23.27 11.53 8.84
CA ILE A 131 21.83 11.32 9.00
C ILE A 131 21.05 12.60 8.70
N GLY A 132 21.51 13.74 9.22
CA GLY A 132 20.91 15.05 8.94
C GLY A 132 20.90 15.39 7.44
N ARG A 133 22.02 15.13 6.74
CA ARG A 133 22.15 15.32 5.28
C ARG A 133 21.20 14.40 4.51
N ALA A 134 21.19 13.11 4.83
CA ALA A 134 20.30 12.13 4.19
C ALA A 134 18.82 12.52 4.36
N ALA A 135 18.42 12.98 5.56
CA ALA A 135 17.05 13.43 5.81
C ALA A 135 16.68 14.71 5.02
N ASP A 136 17.62 15.64 4.84
CA ASP A 136 17.36 16.86 4.09
C ASP A 136 17.32 16.62 2.57
N GLU A 137 18.21 15.78 2.05
CA GLU A 137 18.17 15.30 0.66
C GLU A 137 16.87 14.56 0.36
N PHE A 138 16.46 13.65 1.25
CA PHE A 138 15.20 12.91 1.13
C PHE A 138 14.00 13.87 1.05
N LYS A 139 13.96 14.91 1.90
CA LYS A 139 12.92 15.93 1.85
C LYS A 139 12.87 16.63 0.50
N HIS A 140 14.01 17.10 0.02
CA HIS A 140 14.10 17.82 -1.24
C HIS A 140 13.65 16.95 -2.42
N HIS A 141 14.03 15.67 -2.41
CA HIS A 141 13.58 14.71 -3.40
C HIS A 141 12.06 14.50 -3.38
N MET A 142 11.47 14.32 -2.19
CA MET A 142 10.02 14.18 -2.02
C MET A 142 9.26 15.42 -2.51
N GLN A 143 9.77 16.62 -2.21
CA GLN A 143 9.20 17.88 -2.70
C GLN A 143 9.24 17.98 -4.23
N ARG A 144 10.36 17.59 -4.85
CA ARG A 144 10.49 17.57 -6.33
C ARG A 144 9.49 16.61 -6.96
N LYS A 145 9.36 15.38 -6.42
CA LYS A 145 8.39 14.38 -6.90
C LYS A 145 6.95 14.87 -6.73
N ALA A 146 6.61 15.48 -5.59
CA ALA A 146 5.29 16.05 -5.33
C ALA A 146 4.94 17.17 -6.34
N ASN A 147 5.86 18.09 -6.58
CA ASN A 147 5.64 19.18 -7.54
C ASN A 147 5.46 18.67 -8.97
N LYS A 148 6.29 17.70 -9.41
CA LYS A 148 6.12 17.04 -10.71
C LYS A 148 4.77 16.31 -10.80
N GLY A 149 4.34 15.65 -9.73
CA GLY A 149 3.04 14.98 -9.65
C GLY A 149 1.87 15.96 -9.80
N LEU A 150 1.95 17.13 -9.16
CA LEU A 150 0.94 18.20 -9.28
C LEU A 150 0.89 18.78 -10.69
N GLU A 151 2.04 19.02 -11.33
CA GLU A 151 2.09 19.48 -12.73
C GLU A 151 1.51 18.45 -13.70
N PHE A 152 1.81 17.17 -13.47
CA PHE A 152 1.26 16.08 -14.26
C PHE A 152 -0.26 15.96 -14.10
N SER A 153 -0.77 16.02 -12.85
CA SER A 153 -2.22 16.00 -12.57
C SER A 153 -2.96 17.18 -13.24
N ARG A 154 -2.32 18.35 -13.33
CA ARG A 154 -2.87 19.51 -14.08
C ARG A 154 -2.90 19.31 -15.59
N ARG A 155 -1.95 18.56 -16.16
CA ARG A 155 -1.81 18.34 -17.61
C ARG A 155 -2.59 17.12 -18.11
N SER A 156 -2.87 16.16 -17.24
CA SER A 156 -3.60 14.95 -17.62
C SER A 156 -5.07 15.26 -17.95
N PRO A 157 -5.60 14.79 -19.09
CA PRO A 157 -7.02 14.91 -19.36
C PRO A 157 -7.79 14.14 -18.29
N LYS A 158 -8.66 14.85 -17.53
CA LYS A 158 -9.57 14.22 -16.57
C LYS A 158 -10.23 13.01 -17.23
N CYS A 159 -9.97 11.80 -16.69
CA CYS A 159 -10.69 10.61 -17.09
C CYS A 159 -12.18 10.83 -16.79
N ARG A 160 -12.92 11.31 -17.79
CA ARG A 160 -14.38 11.34 -17.75
C ARG A 160 -14.82 9.89 -17.79
N ASN A 161 -15.18 9.36 -16.61
CA ASN A 161 -16.04 8.20 -16.49
C ASN A 161 -17.44 8.60 -17.00
N GLY A 162 -17.56 8.70 -18.32
CA GLY A 162 -18.80 8.92 -19.04
C GLY A 162 -18.88 7.89 -20.16
N PRO A 163 -20.05 7.26 -20.39
CA PRO A 163 -20.17 6.21 -21.38
C PRO A 163 -19.78 6.72 -22.78
N ALA A 164 -18.93 5.95 -23.46
CA ALA A 164 -18.48 6.25 -24.81
C ALA A 164 -19.67 6.48 -25.77
N ARG A 165 -19.72 7.66 -26.43
CA ARG A 165 -20.71 7.97 -27.46
C ARG A 165 -20.60 6.97 -28.61
N LYS A 166 -21.64 6.15 -28.80
CA LYS A 166 -21.74 5.20 -29.92
C LYS A 166 -21.67 5.94 -31.27
N PRO A 167 -20.90 5.46 -32.25
CA PRO A 167 -20.81 6.10 -33.56
C PRO A 167 -22.16 6.06 -34.30
N GLY A 168 -22.54 7.21 -34.86
CA GLY A 168 -23.86 7.46 -35.45
C GLY A 168 -24.24 6.57 -36.64
N ARG A 169 -25.56 6.39 -36.80
CA ARG A 169 -26.25 5.48 -37.73
C ARG A 169 -25.90 5.65 -39.24
N ARG A 170 -25.15 6.69 -39.63
CA ARG A 170 -24.79 6.96 -41.05
C ARG A 170 -23.71 6.03 -41.62
N ARG A 171 -22.86 5.38 -40.80
CA ARG A 171 -21.90 4.35 -41.30
C ARG A 171 -22.55 2.99 -41.64
N ARG A 172 -23.81 2.75 -41.24
CA ARG A 172 -24.50 1.46 -41.51
C ARG A 172 -25.10 1.35 -42.92
N ARG A 173 -25.35 2.45 -43.64
CA ARG A 173 -26.00 2.40 -44.97
C ARG A 173 -25.05 2.12 -46.14
N ARG A 174 -23.75 2.46 -46.06
CA ARG A 174 -22.78 2.18 -47.15
C ARG A 174 -22.32 0.71 -47.22
N ARG A 175 -22.46 -0.09 -46.15
CA ARG A 175 -22.09 -1.53 -46.14
C ARG A 175 -23.12 -2.46 -46.81
N ARG A 176 -24.36 -2.01 -47.06
CA ARG A 176 -25.41 -2.86 -47.66
C ARG A 176 -25.31 -2.98 -49.19
N ARG A 177 -24.75 -2.00 -49.91
CA ARG A 177 -24.64 -2.05 -51.38
C ARG A 177 -23.47 -2.92 -51.91
N ARG A 178 -22.40 -3.11 -51.14
CA ARG A 178 -21.28 -4.00 -51.54
C ARG A 178 -21.56 -5.51 -51.36
N ARG A 179 -22.65 -5.89 -50.69
CA ARG A 179 -22.99 -7.31 -50.42
C ARG A 179 -23.68 -8.03 -51.57
N ARG A 180 -24.20 -7.33 -52.59
CA ARG A 180 -24.89 -7.97 -53.74
C ARG A 180 -23.96 -8.48 -54.85
N ARG A 181 -22.68 -8.05 -54.90
CA ARG A 181 -21.70 -8.53 -55.90
C ARG A 181 -20.85 -9.72 -55.45
N ARG A 182 -20.92 -10.15 -54.19
CA ARG A 182 -20.12 -11.27 -53.64
C ARG A 182 -20.85 -12.63 -53.62
N ARG A 183 -22.00 -12.76 -54.29
CA ARG A 183 -22.77 -14.02 -54.37
C ARG A 183 -22.33 -14.97 -55.51
N ARG A 184 -21.20 -14.71 -56.21
CA ARG A 184 -20.63 -15.63 -57.23
C ARG A 184 -19.23 -16.16 -56.91
N ARG A 185 -18.81 -16.16 -55.62
CA ARG A 185 -17.61 -16.88 -55.14
C ARG A 185 -17.98 -17.63 -53.85
N LEU A 186 -18.89 -18.59 -53.95
CA LEU A 186 -19.51 -19.27 -52.80
C LEU A 186 -18.77 -20.54 -52.32
N GLY A 187 -17.79 -21.06 -53.07
CA GLY A 187 -16.97 -22.20 -52.62
C GLY A 187 -15.81 -21.81 -51.68
N ILE A 188 -15.04 -20.79 -52.04
CA ILE A 188 -13.87 -20.34 -51.24
C ILE A 188 -14.31 -19.63 -49.95
N TRP A 189 -15.49 -19.01 -49.93
CA TRP A 189 -15.99 -18.27 -48.77
C TRP A 189 -16.57 -19.15 -47.65
N SER A 190 -17.00 -20.38 -47.93
CA SER A 190 -17.46 -21.29 -46.85
C SER A 190 -16.27 -21.77 -46.02
N VAL A 191 -15.16 -22.14 -46.68
CA VAL A 191 -13.91 -22.53 -46.03
C VAL A 191 -13.29 -21.36 -45.28
N VAL A 192 -13.23 -20.16 -45.89
CA VAL A 192 -12.71 -18.96 -45.21
C VAL A 192 -13.63 -18.52 -44.06
N SER A 193 -14.95 -18.67 -44.17
CA SER A 193 -15.87 -18.34 -43.08
C SER A 193 -15.83 -19.34 -41.93
N ALA A 194 -15.60 -20.63 -42.22
CA ALA A 194 -15.40 -21.68 -41.23
C ALA A 194 -14.04 -21.53 -40.55
N ALA A 195 -12.97 -21.25 -41.31
CA ALA A 195 -11.65 -20.94 -40.76
C ALA A 195 -11.69 -19.66 -39.90
N HIS A 196 -12.41 -18.63 -40.31
CA HIS A 196 -12.56 -17.39 -39.54
C HIS A 196 -13.48 -17.56 -38.33
N SER A 197 -14.49 -18.43 -38.36
CA SER A 197 -15.30 -18.76 -37.17
C SER A 197 -14.53 -19.65 -36.19
N MET A 198 -13.71 -20.59 -36.67
CA MET A 198 -12.79 -21.39 -35.85
C MET A 198 -11.69 -20.52 -35.25
N LEU A 199 -11.02 -19.67 -36.03
CA LEU A 199 -10.03 -18.71 -35.52
C LEU A 199 -10.64 -17.74 -34.51
N ARG A 200 -11.89 -17.31 -34.73
CA ARG A 200 -12.59 -16.45 -33.78
C ARG A 200 -12.95 -17.20 -32.51
N ARG A 201 -13.45 -18.43 -32.59
CA ARG A 201 -13.69 -19.30 -31.42
C ARG A 201 -12.41 -19.68 -30.68
N ALA A 202 -11.32 -19.96 -31.39
CA ALA A 202 -10.02 -20.23 -30.80
C ALA A 202 -9.44 -18.97 -30.15
N SER A 203 -9.60 -17.80 -30.76
CA SER A 203 -9.23 -16.52 -30.14
C SER A 203 -10.10 -16.19 -28.93
N GLU A 204 -11.40 -16.52 -28.98
CA GLU A 204 -12.33 -16.36 -27.85
C GLU A 204 -11.97 -17.33 -26.72
N LEU A 205 -11.67 -18.60 -27.02
CA LEU A 205 -11.22 -19.59 -26.04
C LEU A 205 -9.88 -19.16 -25.42
N GLN A 206 -8.90 -18.77 -26.22
CA GLN A 206 -7.60 -18.31 -25.74
C GLN A 206 -7.73 -17.03 -24.90
N THR A 207 -8.61 -16.11 -25.30
CA THR A 207 -8.89 -14.89 -24.52
C THR A 207 -9.58 -15.23 -23.21
N VAL A 208 -10.51 -16.18 -23.19
CA VAL A 208 -11.18 -16.65 -21.96
C VAL A 208 -10.19 -17.35 -21.04
N VAL A 209 -9.34 -18.24 -21.56
CA VAL A 209 -8.29 -18.92 -20.79
C VAL A 209 -7.31 -17.91 -20.22
N ASN A 210 -6.82 -16.96 -21.02
CA ASN A 210 -5.91 -15.91 -20.56
C ASN A 210 -6.57 -15.01 -19.50
N LEU A 211 -7.84 -14.63 -19.70
CA LEU A 211 -8.59 -13.83 -18.72
C LEU A 211 -8.80 -14.60 -17.42
N PHE A 212 -9.08 -15.90 -17.49
CA PHE A 212 -9.24 -16.76 -16.34
C PHE A 212 -7.93 -16.94 -15.58
N LEU A 213 -6.82 -17.19 -16.28
CA LEU A 213 -5.49 -17.27 -15.67
C LEU A 213 -5.06 -15.94 -15.04
N LEU A 214 -5.35 -14.82 -15.70
CA LEU A 214 -5.11 -13.49 -15.14
C LEU A 214 -5.95 -13.26 -13.89
N LEU A 215 -7.23 -13.65 -13.90
CA LEU A 215 -8.11 -13.54 -12.75
C LEU A 215 -7.57 -14.37 -11.58
N LEU A 216 -7.20 -15.63 -11.83
CA LEU A 216 -6.61 -16.52 -10.82
C LEU A 216 -5.33 -15.93 -10.23
N PHE A 217 -4.44 -15.40 -11.08
CA PHE A 217 -3.20 -14.77 -10.64
C PHE A 217 -3.46 -13.54 -9.76
N LEU A 218 -4.41 -12.69 -10.15
CA LEU A 218 -4.79 -11.49 -9.39
C LEU A 218 -5.42 -11.87 -8.05
N THR A 219 -6.32 -12.86 -8.03
CA THR A 219 -6.95 -13.33 -6.80
C THR A 219 -5.94 -13.97 -5.86
N PHE A 220 -5.00 -14.76 -6.40
CA PHE A 220 -3.93 -15.38 -5.62
C PHE A 220 -3.00 -14.32 -5.03
N SER A 221 -2.57 -13.35 -5.82
CA SER A 221 -1.70 -12.26 -5.36
C SER A 221 -2.37 -11.40 -4.27
N PHE A 222 -3.67 -11.13 -4.41
CA PHE A 222 -4.45 -10.43 -3.39
C PHE A 222 -4.51 -11.22 -2.08
N PHE A 223 -4.78 -12.52 -2.16
CA PHE A 223 -4.79 -13.40 -0.99
C PHE A 223 -3.41 -13.47 -0.32
N CYS A 224 -2.34 -13.66 -1.09
CA CYS A 224 -0.98 -13.64 -0.57
C CYS A 224 -0.64 -12.34 0.17
N ARG A 225 -1.06 -11.19 -0.36
CA ARG A 225 -0.89 -9.91 0.33
C ARG A 225 -1.62 -9.89 1.68
N LEU A 226 -2.88 -10.29 1.70
CA LEU A 226 -3.66 -10.30 2.93
C LEU A 226 -3.08 -11.26 3.97
N GLU A 227 -2.66 -12.45 3.56
CA GLU A 227 -2.03 -13.40 4.47
C GLU A 227 -0.65 -12.91 4.96
N THR A 228 0.12 -12.24 4.10
CA THR A 228 1.38 -11.59 4.49
C THR A 228 1.13 -10.50 5.53
N LEU A 229 0.12 -9.65 5.35
CA LEU A 229 -0.24 -8.62 6.32
C LEU A 229 -0.80 -9.21 7.62
N ARG A 230 -1.49 -10.35 7.54
CA ARG A 230 -2.01 -11.10 8.69
C ARG A 230 -0.89 -11.69 9.55
N LEU A 231 0.14 -12.25 8.92
CA LEU A 231 1.29 -12.86 9.61
C LEU A 231 2.31 -11.81 10.04
N PHE A 232 2.62 -10.85 9.18
CA PHE A 232 3.71 -9.87 9.34
C PHE A 232 3.21 -8.44 9.11
N PRO A 233 2.29 -7.93 9.94
CA PRO A 233 1.83 -6.56 9.80
C PRO A 233 2.97 -5.58 10.09
N SER A 234 3.29 -4.73 9.10
CA SER A 234 4.32 -3.70 9.26
C SER A 234 4.00 -2.68 10.35
N ILE A 235 2.71 -2.50 10.67
CA ILE A 235 2.21 -1.68 11.79
C ILE A 235 1.24 -2.55 12.58
N LEU A 236 1.51 -2.83 13.85
CA LEU A 236 0.68 -3.73 14.66
C LEU A 236 -0.62 -3.08 15.15
N SER A 237 -0.54 -1.85 15.66
CA SER A 237 -1.70 -1.14 16.21
C SER A 237 -1.52 0.38 16.13
N ILE A 238 -2.64 1.10 16.11
CA ILE A 238 -2.66 2.56 16.15
C ILE A 238 -3.31 2.99 17.46
N PRO A 239 -2.57 3.61 18.39
CA PRO A 239 -3.16 4.12 19.62
C PRO A 239 -4.22 5.19 19.35
N LYS A 240 -5.32 5.03 20.07
CA LYS A 240 -6.54 5.82 20.06
C LYS A 240 -6.87 6.24 21.48
N TYR A 241 -7.44 7.41 21.66
CA TYR A 241 -7.71 7.99 22.97
C TYR A 241 -9.11 8.53 23.07
N LYS A 242 -9.73 8.37 24.24
CA LYS A 242 -11.03 8.95 24.58
C LYS A 242 -10.87 9.96 25.72
N SER A 243 -11.35 11.21 25.51
CA SER A 243 -10.92 12.34 26.35
C SER A 243 -11.83 12.75 27.52
N SER A 244 -13.06 12.22 27.68
CA SER A 244 -13.96 12.75 28.73
C SER A 244 -15.04 11.82 29.26
N GLU A 245 -15.71 11.01 28.43
CA GLU A 245 -16.80 10.13 28.88
C GLU A 245 -16.47 8.64 28.67
N PRO A 246 -17.07 7.69 29.40
CA PRO A 246 -17.01 6.25 29.06
C PRO A 246 -17.77 5.94 27.76
N LYS A 247 -17.32 5.00 26.92
CA LYS A 247 -18.05 4.53 25.72
C LYS A 247 -18.34 3.05 25.80
N ARG A 248 -19.55 2.65 25.43
CA ARG A 248 -19.88 1.25 25.17
C ARG A 248 -19.54 0.90 23.72
N LEU A 249 -18.70 -0.11 23.52
CA LEU A 249 -18.51 -0.83 22.26
C LEU A 249 -19.46 -2.02 22.24
N ILE A 250 -20.02 -2.31 21.07
CA ILE A 250 -20.84 -3.50 20.85
C ILE A 250 -19.99 -4.46 20.02
N VAL A 251 -19.75 -5.66 20.54
CA VAL A 251 -18.91 -6.69 19.93
C VAL A 251 -19.73 -7.97 19.91
N GLY A 252 -20.37 -8.24 18.76
CA GLY A 252 -21.41 -9.27 18.67
C GLY A 252 -22.51 -9.03 19.70
N ASP A 253 -22.78 -10.03 20.54
CA ASP A 253 -23.78 -9.96 21.61
C ASP A 253 -23.25 -9.36 22.92
N CYS A 254 -21.95 -9.04 22.98
CA CYS A 254 -21.28 -8.50 24.16
C CYS A 254 -21.16 -6.98 24.09
N SER A 255 -21.25 -6.32 25.25
CA SER A 255 -20.99 -4.89 25.36
C SER A 255 -19.78 -4.62 26.23
N ILE A 256 -18.75 -3.98 25.67
CA ILE A 256 -17.51 -3.65 26.37
C ILE A 256 -17.52 -2.16 26.70
N LEU A 257 -17.29 -1.81 27.96
CA LEU A 257 -17.16 -0.41 28.37
C LEU A 257 -15.69 0.02 28.31
N ILE A 258 -15.40 1.02 27.48
CA ILE A 258 -14.14 1.77 27.52
C ILE A 258 -14.34 2.95 28.48
N PRO A 259 -13.62 3.01 29.61
CA PRO A 259 -13.66 4.14 30.53
C PRO A 259 -13.27 5.48 29.88
N ALA A 260 -13.67 6.58 30.51
CA ALA A 260 -13.14 7.90 30.18
C ALA A 260 -11.62 7.92 30.38
N ASN A 261 -10.91 8.72 29.59
CA ASN A 261 -9.46 8.90 29.66
C ASN A 261 -8.64 7.61 29.46
N ALA A 262 -9.27 6.59 28.87
CA ALA A 262 -8.58 5.38 28.47
C ALA A 262 -8.07 5.50 27.03
N SER A 263 -6.90 4.91 26.79
CA SER A 263 -6.41 4.68 25.44
C SER A 263 -6.68 3.23 25.02
N THR A 264 -6.92 3.03 23.74
CA THR A 264 -7.08 1.72 23.11
C THR A 264 -6.13 1.60 21.93
N SER A 265 -5.62 0.40 21.68
CA SER A 265 -4.69 0.15 20.57
C SER A 265 -5.27 -0.87 19.59
N PRO A 266 -6.26 -0.50 18.75
CA PRO A 266 -6.82 -1.40 17.77
C PRO A 266 -5.79 -1.79 16.70
N ASN A 267 -5.84 -3.05 16.26
CA ASN A 267 -5.03 -3.54 15.15
C ASN A 267 -5.39 -2.82 13.84
N ILE A 268 -4.37 -2.45 13.05
CA ILE A 268 -4.56 -1.67 11.82
C ILE A 268 -5.09 -2.51 10.64
N ILE A 269 -4.86 -3.83 10.63
CA ILE A 269 -5.26 -4.70 9.51
C ILE A 269 -6.79 -4.72 9.37
N GLY A 270 -7.51 -4.66 10.49
CA GLY A 270 -8.97 -4.54 10.52
C GLY A 270 -9.47 -3.09 10.44
N SER A 271 -8.60 -2.11 10.20
CA SER A 271 -9.01 -0.71 10.15
C SER A 271 -9.76 -0.40 8.86
N ASP A 272 -10.88 0.30 8.98
CA ASP A 272 -11.66 0.81 7.86
C ASP A 272 -12.14 2.25 8.15
N GLY A 273 -12.76 2.89 7.17
CA GLY A 273 -13.35 4.21 7.32
C GLY A 273 -12.37 5.34 7.01
N PRO A 274 -12.68 6.57 7.46
CA PRO A 274 -12.01 7.76 6.97
C PRO A 274 -10.51 7.75 7.29
N GLN A 275 -10.07 7.12 8.37
CA GLN A 275 -8.66 7.12 8.77
C GLN A 275 -7.84 5.94 8.25
N ASN A 276 -8.41 5.07 7.41
CA ASN A 276 -7.70 3.95 6.81
C ASN A 276 -6.46 4.43 6.01
N CYS A 277 -5.46 3.55 5.88
CA CYS A 277 -4.19 3.76 5.21
C CYS A 277 -4.41 4.36 3.82
N LEU A 278 -3.84 5.54 3.61
CA LEU A 278 -3.98 6.24 2.33
C LEU A 278 -3.25 5.52 1.19
N GLY A 279 -2.17 4.81 1.52
CA GLY A 279 -1.34 4.05 0.59
C GLY A 279 -1.84 2.65 0.31
N GLU A 280 -3.01 2.23 0.81
CA GLU A 280 -3.45 0.84 0.72
C GLU A 280 -3.52 0.36 -0.74
N MET A 281 -4.15 1.14 -1.62
CA MET A 281 -4.27 0.80 -3.04
C MET A 281 -2.91 0.76 -3.77
N PHE A 282 -1.93 1.57 -3.34
CA PHE A 282 -0.56 1.52 -3.90
C PHE A 282 0.10 0.24 -3.52
N SER A 283 0.10 -0.04 -2.21
CA SER A 283 0.68 -1.25 -1.65
C SER A 283 0.07 -2.48 -2.33
N GLN A 284 -1.24 -2.49 -2.61
CA GLN A 284 -1.88 -3.57 -3.37
C GLN A 284 -1.30 -3.71 -4.78
N VAL A 285 -1.27 -2.63 -5.55
CA VAL A 285 -0.82 -2.67 -6.94
C VAL A 285 0.67 -2.97 -7.04
N GLU A 286 1.48 -2.38 -6.18
CA GLU A 286 2.92 -2.60 -6.09
C GLU A 286 3.23 -4.04 -5.71
N PHE A 287 2.55 -4.60 -4.71
CA PHE A 287 2.71 -6.00 -4.33
C PHE A 287 2.41 -6.94 -5.50
N VAL A 288 1.30 -6.71 -6.22
CA VAL A 288 0.93 -7.51 -7.40
C VAL A 288 1.96 -7.35 -8.51
N ALA A 289 2.41 -6.12 -8.79
CA ALA A 289 3.39 -5.84 -9.84
C ALA A 289 4.74 -6.49 -9.57
N VAL A 290 5.27 -6.34 -8.34
CA VAL A 290 6.53 -6.95 -7.91
C VAL A 290 6.42 -8.47 -7.92
N SER A 291 5.35 -9.03 -7.34
CA SER A 291 5.13 -10.48 -7.33
C SER A 291 5.03 -11.04 -8.76
N ALA A 292 4.29 -10.37 -9.64
CA ALA A 292 4.20 -10.75 -11.05
C ALA A 292 5.56 -10.70 -11.74
N HIS A 293 6.32 -9.62 -11.54
CA HIS A 293 7.63 -9.46 -12.16
C HIS A 293 8.60 -10.54 -11.68
N VAL A 294 8.68 -10.76 -10.36
CA VAL A 294 9.57 -11.76 -9.76
C VAL A 294 9.21 -13.17 -10.23
N VAL A 295 7.93 -13.56 -10.15
CA VAL A 295 7.51 -14.93 -10.50
C VAL A 295 7.53 -15.17 -12.01
N HIS A 296 7.32 -14.14 -12.84
CA HIS A 296 7.36 -14.27 -14.29
C HIS A 296 8.79 -14.39 -14.84
N HIS A 297 9.74 -13.66 -14.26
CA HIS A 297 11.13 -13.62 -14.75
C HIS A 297 12.11 -14.51 -13.99
N HIS A 298 11.77 -14.89 -12.75
CA HIS A 298 12.67 -15.60 -11.87
C HIS A 298 12.01 -16.84 -11.25
N ARG A 299 12.82 -17.88 -11.01
CA ARG A 299 12.46 -19.00 -10.15
C ARG A 299 13.15 -18.82 -8.81
N LEU A 300 12.37 -18.56 -7.78
CA LEU A 300 12.88 -18.41 -6.42
C LEU A 300 13.24 -19.77 -5.83
N ARG A 301 14.41 -19.86 -5.20
CA ARG A 301 14.88 -21.02 -4.43
C ARG A 301 15.65 -20.50 -3.22
N ILE A 302 15.49 -21.16 -2.08
CA ILE A 302 16.30 -20.89 -0.88
C ILE A 302 17.75 -21.27 -1.19
N VAL A 303 18.67 -20.34 -0.96
CA VAL A 303 20.10 -20.57 -1.14
C VAL A 303 20.62 -21.37 0.05
N ARG A 304 21.30 -22.48 -0.24
CA ARG A 304 21.86 -23.36 0.80
C ARG A 304 23.17 -22.79 1.37
N GLU A 305 23.27 -22.69 2.69
CA GLU A 305 24.49 -22.30 3.43
C GLU A 305 25.23 -23.56 3.94
N GLY A 306 26.57 -23.57 3.89
CA GLY A 306 27.39 -24.52 4.66
C GLY A 306 27.14 -26.03 4.41
N GLY A 307 26.69 -26.43 3.22
CA GLY A 307 26.40 -27.83 2.90
C GLY A 307 25.10 -28.36 3.50
N GLU A 308 24.22 -27.48 3.97
CA GLU A 308 22.93 -27.86 4.56
C GLU A 308 22.03 -28.64 3.59
N SER A 309 21.17 -29.48 4.17
CA SER A 309 20.07 -30.11 3.45
C SER A 309 18.95 -29.10 3.14
N GLU A 310 18.04 -29.46 2.24
CA GLU A 310 16.89 -28.62 1.88
C GLU A 310 15.97 -28.33 3.07
N VAL A 311 15.80 -29.32 3.95
CA VAL A 311 14.99 -29.17 5.17
C VAL A 311 15.64 -28.18 6.12
N GLN A 312 16.95 -28.29 6.32
CA GLN A 312 17.70 -27.35 7.17
C GLN A 312 17.68 -25.92 6.62
N ALA A 313 17.81 -25.76 5.29
CA ALA A 313 17.68 -24.46 4.64
C ALA A 313 16.29 -23.86 4.87
N SER A 314 15.23 -24.66 4.70
CA SER A 314 13.85 -24.24 4.96
C SER A 314 13.62 -23.85 6.43
N GLU A 315 14.13 -24.63 7.37
CA GLU A 315 14.06 -24.30 8.80
C GLU A 315 14.79 -23.01 9.13
N ARG A 316 15.99 -22.79 8.58
CA ARG A 316 16.77 -21.56 8.74
C ARG A 316 16.00 -20.37 8.19
N THR A 317 15.49 -20.46 6.96
CA THR A 317 14.66 -19.42 6.35
C THR A 317 13.44 -19.13 7.23
N MET A 318 12.75 -20.13 7.77
CA MET A 318 11.61 -19.92 8.66
C MET A 318 12.01 -19.26 9.99
N ARG A 319 13.18 -19.59 10.54
CA ARG A 319 13.71 -18.92 11.74
C ARG A 319 14.03 -17.45 11.47
N VAL A 320 14.73 -17.15 10.38
CA VAL A 320 15.03 -15.76 9.96
C VAL A 320 13.73 -15.01 9.67
N THR A 321 12.79 -15.65 8.97
CA THR A 321 11.46 -15.10 8.69
C THR A 321 10.69 -14.78 9.95
N ASN A 322 10.90 -15.49 11.06
CA ASN A 322 10.25 -15.21 12.34
C ASN A 322 11.07 -14.34 13.30
N ASN A 323 12.26 -13.89 12.89
CA ASN A 323 13.10 -13.03 13.70
C ASN A 323 12.85 -11.56 13.33
N TRP A 324 12.04 -10.87 14.13
CA TRP A 324 11.68 -9.47 13.87
C TRP A 324 12.14 -8.52 14.96
N ASP A 325 12.52 -7.32 14.55
CA ASP A 325 12.68 -6.17 15.43
C ASP A 325 11.50 -5.20 15.28
N MET A 326 11.14 -4.58 16.39
CA MET A 326 10.12 -3.54 16.47
C MET A 326 10.77 -2.18 16.67
N GLN A 327 10.95 -1.46 15.56
CA GLN A 327 11.36 -0.05 15.58
C GLN A 327 10.16 0.85 15.27
N LEU A 328 10.23 1.66 14.22
CA LEU A 328 9.06 2.39 13.71
C LEU A 328 8.07 1.45 12.98
N LEU A 329 8.59 0.41 12.34
CA LEU A 329 7.85 -0.61 11.61
C LEU A 329 8.40 -1.98 11.98
N LEU A 330 7.56 -3.02 11.90
CA LEU A 330 8.02 -4.40 12.03
C LEU A 330 8.98 -4.74 10.89
N ARG A 331 10.17 -5.23 11.22
CA ARG A 331 11.21 -5.57 10.24
C ARG A 331 11.86 -6.90 10.54
N MET A 332 12.10 -7.66 9.48
CA MET A 332 12.89 -8.90 9.53
C MET A 332 14.36 -8.58 9.73
N GLN A 333 14.94 -9.18 10.77
CA GLN A 333 16.38 -9.11 11.01
C GLN A 333 17.11 -10.05 10.07
N ASP A 334 18.31 -9.65 9.62
CA ASP A 334 19.20 -10.45 8.77
C ASP A 334 18.50 -10.99 7.51
N ALA A 335 17.67 -10.17 6.86
CA ALA A 335 16.84 -10.58 5.73
C ALA A 335 17.63 -11.16 4.55
N ASP A 336 18.91 -10.78 4.41
CA ASP A 336 19.83 -11.29 3.38
C ASP A 336 20.18 -12.78 3.57
N ARG A 337 19.82 -13.37 4.72
CA ARG A 337 20.03 -14.79 5.02
C ARG A 337 18.88 -15.68 4.58
N VAL A 338 17.96 -15.22 3.73
CA VAL A 338 16.77 -16.00 3.28
C VAL A 338 16.95 -16.60 1.89
#